data_AF-A0A957WJ32-F1
#
_entry.id   AF-A0A957WJ32-F1
#
_cell.length_a   1.000
_cell.length_b   1.000
_cell.length_c   1.000
_cell.angle_alpha   90.00
_cell.angle_beta   90.00
_cell.angle_gamma   90.00
#
_symmetry.space_group_name_H-M   'P 1'
#
loop_
_entity.id
_entity.type
_entity.pdbx_description
1 polymer ?
#
loop_
_entity_poly.entity_id
_entity_poly.type
_entity_poly.pdbx_seq_one_letter_code
_entity_poly.pdbx_strand_id
1 'polypeptide(L)'
;MPKITPTTSIQPKSQRFAHIKQALPMLVIFTLALILSSCGSQPTPEEQIRQFIFTNQPSTPEQFVRWANTNLTDYSTRQIYKAIYSEGERQAELGHANAVGVLSHAALAWAEAKHLQYNPAEWTEIQQTAISNLRQGPAGELQLWPNK
;
A
#
# COMPACT_ATOMS: atom_id res chain seq x y z
N MET A 1 17.73 -19.89 -70.08
CA MET A 1 16.48 -20.37 -70.71
C MET A 1 16.58 -21.89 -70.87
N PRO A 2 15.52 -22.71 -70.79
CA PRO A 2 14.13 -22.50 -70.37
C PRO A 2 13.66 -23.53 -69.29
N LYS A 3 12.42 -23.34 -68.87
CA LYS A 3 11.62 -24.08 -67.89
C LYS A 3 10.86 -25.22 -68.58
N ILE A 4 10.91 -26.45 -68.07
CA ILE A 4 9.86 -27.46 -68.27
C ILE A 4 9.85 -28.46 -67.11
N THR A 5 8.78 -28.44 -66.31
CA THR A 5 8.27 -29.57 -65.50
C THR A 5 7.29 -30.35 -66.39
N PRO A 6 7.01 -31.67 -66.19
CA PRO A 6 6.04 -32.04 -65.15
C PRO A 6 6.01 -33.52 -64.65
N THR A 7 5.11 -33.75 -63.67
CA THR A 7 4.26 -34.95 -63.50
C THR A 7 4.66 -36.05 -62.48
N THR A 8 4.02 -35.95 -61.31
CA THR A 8 3.18 -36.94 -60.58
C THR A 8 3.78 -38.27 -60.09
N SER A 9 3.69 -38.50 -58.77
CA SER A 9 3.21 -39.78 -58.24
C SER A 9 2.57 -39.61 -56.85
N ILE A 10 1.45 -40.30 -56.68
CA ILE A 10 0.54 -40.32 -55.53
C ILE A 10 1.09 -41.28 -54.45
N GLN A 11 0.78 -40.96 -53.19
CA GLN A 11 1.22 -41.60 -51.94
C GLN A 11 0.88 -43.10 -51.80
N PRO A 12 1.42 -43.73 -50.74
CA PRO A 12 0.51 -44.45 -49.85
C PRO A 12 0.63 -44.04 -48.36
N LYS A 13 -0.55 -44.08 -47.73
CA LYS A 13 -0.80 -43.98 -46.28
C LYS A 13 0.03 -44.98 -45.47
N SER A 14 0.66 -44.51 -44.40
CA SER A 14 0.37 -44.89 -43.01
C SER A 14 1.60 -44.71 -42.12
N GLN A 15 1.46 -43.91 -41.06
CA GLN A 15 1.63 -44.38 -39.69
C GLN A 15 1.34 -43.22 -38.74
N ARG A 16 0.41 -43.51 -37.82
CA ARG A 16 -0.03 -42.65 -36.73
C ARG A 16 1.08 -42.54 -35.68
N PHE A 17 0.93 -41.53 -34.83
CA PHE A 17 1.52 -41.34 -33.51
C PHE A 17 2.90 -40.65 -33.47
N ALA A 18 2.87 -39.37 -33.14
CA ALA A 18 3.39 -38.84 -31.85
C ALA A 18 3.75 -37.35 -31.96
N HIS A 19 2.81 -36.49 -32.38
CA HIS A 19 2.95 -35.05 -32.21
C HIS A 19 2.55 -34.61 -30.80
N ILE A 20 3.24 -35.05 -29.74
CA ILE A 20 3.06 -34.43 -28.42
C ILE A 20 4.34 -34.56 -27.60
N LYS A 21 5.39 -33.78 -27.89
CA LYS A 21 6.52 -33.64 -26.94
C LYS A 21 7.13 -32.25 -26.81
N GLN A 22 6.55 -31.17 -27.36
CA GLN A 22 7.21 -29.86 -27.31
C GLN A 22 6.31 -28.64 -27.03
N ALA A 23 5.05 -28.85 -26.62
CA ALA A 23 4.14 -27.73 -26.30
C ALA A 23 3.91 -27.51 -24.79
N LEU A 24 4.56 -28.29 -23.91
CA LEU A 24 4.23 -28.27 -22.48
C LEU A 24 5.03 -27.31 -21.59
N PRO A 25 6.28 -26.87 -21.89
CA PRO A 25 6.98 -25.97 -20.96
C PRO A 25 6.61 -24.49 -21.14
N MET A 26 6.02 -24.06 -22.27
CA MET A 26 5.66 -22.64 -22.48
C MET A 26 4.36 -22.22 -21.78
N LEU A 27 3.39 -23.13 -21.62
CA LEU A 27 2.09 -22.78 -21.04
C LEU A 27 2.21 -22.48 -19.53
N VAL A 28 3.07 -23.23 -18.83
CA VAL A 28 3.29 -23.08 -17.38
C VAL A 28 3.95 -21.73 -17.06
N ILE A 29 4.88 -21.25 -17.90
CA ILE A 29 5.57 -19.98 -17.71
C ILE A 29 4.62 -18.80 -17.95
N PHE A 30 3.73 -18.89 -18.94
CA PHE A 30 2.75 -17.82 -19.21
C PHE A 30 1.69 -17.71 -18.11
N THR A 31 1.27 -18.84 -17.52
CA THR A 31 0.38 -18.81 -16.34
C THR A 31 1.08 -18.33 -15.06
N LEU A 32 2.39 -18.60 -14.89
CA LEU A 32 3.12 -18.13 -13.70
C LEU A 32 3.35 -16.61 -13.71
N ALA A 33 3.54 -16.00 -14.88
CA ALA A 33 3.65 -14.54 -15.03
C ALA A 33 2.30 -13.80 -14.77
N LEU A 34 1.17 -14.45 -15.09
CA LEU A 34 -0.17 -13.93 -14.80
C LEU A 34 -0.58 -14.06 -13.33
N ILE A 35 -0.08 -15.07 -12.61
CA ILE A 35 -0.32 -15.23 -11.17
C ILE A 35 0.51 -14.23 -10.35
N LEU A 36 1.72 -13.86 -10.82
CA LEU A 36 2.54 -12.80 -10.19
C LEU A 36 1.97 -11.38 -10.39
N SER A 37 0.96 -11.22 -11.25
CA SER A 37 0.24 -9.95 -11.44
C SER A 37 -0.98 -9.82 -10.50
N SER A 38 -1.27 -10.85 -9.71
CA SER A 38 -2.38 -10.87 -8.75
C SER A 38 -1.84 -10.65 -7.33
N CYS A 39 -2.49 -9.75 -6.60
CA CYS A 39 -2.26 -9.42 -5.19
C CYS A 39 -1.14 -8.41 -4.86
N GLY A 40 -1.17 -7.24 -5.51
CA GLY A 40 -0.86 -6.00 -4.80
C GLY A 40 -2.16 -5.27 -4.52
N SER A 41 -2.78 -5.46 -3.35
CA SER A 41 -3.91 -4.59 -2.95
C SER A 41 -3.38 -3.16 -2.82
N GLN A 42 -4.07 -2.19 -3.43
CA GLN A 42 -3.74 -0.78 -3.24
C GLN A 42 -3.77 -0.47 -1.73
N PRO A 43 -2.74 0.20 -1.18
CA PRO A 43 -2.69 0.47 0.25
C PRO A 43 -3.89 1.33 0.66
N THR A 44 -4.47 0.99 1.80
CA THR A 44 -5.53 1.76 2.46
C THR A 44 -5.05 3.19 2.75
N PRO A 45 -5.95 4.19 2.88
CA PRO A 45 -5.53 5.55 3.20
C PRO A 45 -4.79 5.61 4.55
N GLU A 46 -5.14 4.78 5.52
CA GLU A 46 -4.44 4.62 6.79
C GLU A 46 -2.98 4.17 6.58
N GLU A 47 -2.75 3.16 5.75
CA GLU A 47 -1.40 2.68 5.41
C GLU A 47 -0.58 3.73 4.65
N GLN A 48 -1.22 4.48 3.75
CA GLN A 48 -0.55 5.57 3.02
C GLN A 48 -0.16 6.71 3.96
N ILE A 49 -1.05 7.13 4.87
CA ILE A 49 -0.80 8.17 5.89
C ILE A 49 0.34 7.73 6.80
N ARG A 50 0.28 6.48 7.29
CA ARG A 50 1.30 5.86 8.11
C ARG A 50 2.66 5.91 7.41
N GLN A 51 2.72 5.46 6.16
CA GLN A 51 3.94 5.45 5.36
C GLN A 51 4.48 6.87 5.13
N PHE A 52 3.60 7.85 4.88
CA PHE A 52 3.98 9.25 4.75
C PHE A 52 4.63 9.77 6.03
N ILE A 53 4.00 9.58 7.18
CA ILE A 53 4.51 10.06 8.48
C ILE A 53 5.85 9.38 8.81
N PHE A 54 5.96 8.08 8.56
CA PHE A 54 7.19 7.31 8.76
C PHE A 54 8.34 7.80 7.88
N THR A 55 8.07 8.01 6.59
CA THR A 55 9.10 8.30 5.58
C THR A 55 9.52 9.75 5.61
N ASN A 56 8.56 10.67 5.79
CA ASN A 56 8.79 12.09 5.59
C ASN A 56 8.97 12.85 6.91
N GLN A 57 8.54 12.29 8.05
CA GLN A 57 8.62 12.93 9.37
C GLN A 57 8.25 14.43 9.29
N PRO A 58 7.01 14.74 8.87
CA PRO A 58 6.66 16.09 8.46
C PRO A 58 6.94 17.09 9.58
N SER A 59 7.74 18.11 9.27
CA SER A 59 8.14 19.14 10.24
C SER A 59 7.09 20.24 10.40
N THR A 60 6.13 20.34 9.46
CA THR A 60 5.00 21.25 9.56
C THR A 60 3.68 20.57 9.18
N PRO A 61 2.55 20.96 9.78
CA PRO A 61 1.23 20.37 9.47
C PRO A 61 0.80 20.54 8.01
N GLU A 62 1.20 21.62 7.34
CA GLU A 62 0.83 21.91 5.95
C GLU A 62 1.50 20.96 4.96
N GLN A 63 2.62 20.33 5.33
CA GLN A 63 3.26 19.29 4.51
C GLN A 63 2.31 18.10 4.32
N PHE A 64 1.61 17.71 5.39
CA PHE A 64 0.60 16.66 5.31
C PHE A 64 -0.54 17.07 4.36
N VAL A 65 -1.07 18.28 4.47
CA VAL A 65 -2.18 18.76 3.63
C VAL A 65 -1.81 18.75 2.15
N ARG A 66 -0.62 19.25 1.79
CA ARG A 66 -0.14 19.23 0.40
C ARG A 66 0.01 17.81 -0.12
N TRP A 67 0.64 16.93 0.68
CA TRP A 67 0.80 15.53 0.33
C TRP A 67 -0.55 14.83 0.13
N ALA A 68 -1.49 14.96 1.08
CA ALA A 68 -2.79 14.32 1.02
C ALA A 68 -3.61 14.79 -0.18
N ASN A 69 -3.59 16.09 -0.51
CA ASN A 69 -4.23 16.60 -1.72
C ASN A 69 -3.65 16.03 -3.02
N THR A 70 -2.40 15.57 -3.00
CA THR A 70 -1.71 15.03 -4.18
C THR A 70 -1.84 13.51 -4.29
N ASN A 71 -1.84 12.81 -3.16
CA ASN A 71 -1.70 11.35 -3.12
C ASN A 71 -2.98 10.61 -2.73
N LEU A 72 -3.93 11.29 -2.07
CA LEU A 72 -5.18 10.71 -1.60
C LEU A 72 -6.38 11.22 -2.39
N THR A 73 -6.21 11.51 -3.68
CA THR A 73 -7.24 12.11 -4.55
C THR A 73 -8.49 11.24 -4.71
N ASP A 74 -8.35 9.93 -4.55
CA ASP A 74 -9.44 8.97 -4.70
C ASP A 74 -10.35 8.89 -3.46
N TYR A 75 -9.99 9.59 -2.39
CA TYR A 75 -10.70 9.56 -1.11
C TYR A 75 -11.38 10.90 -0.84
N SER A 76 -12.60 10.85 -0.32
CA SER A 76 -13.28 12.05 0.14
C SER A 76 -12.54 12.68 1.34
N THR A 77 -12.73 13.99 1.50
CA THR A 77 -12.26 14.74 2.66
C THR A 77 -12.55 14.08 4.00
N ARG A 78 -13.75 13.49 4.16
CA ARG A 78 -14.15 12.78 5.39
C ARG A 78 -13.46 11.42 5.54
N GLN A 79 -13.25 10.69 4.44
CA GLN A 79 -12.49 9.43 4.48
C GLN A 79 -11.04 9.66 4.90
N ILE A 80 -10.41 10.70 4.37
CA ILE A 80 -9.04 11.08 4.76
C ILE A 80 -9.00 11.44 6.24
N TYR A 81 -9.91 12.29 6.72
CA TYR A 81 -9.97 12.65 8.15
C TYR A 81 -10.16 11.43 9.05
N LYS A 82 -11.08 10.53 8.68
CA LYS A 82 -11.30 9.27 9.40
C LYS A 82 -10.05 8.40 9.41
N ALA A 83 -9.33 8.30 8.29
CA ALA A 83 -8.10 7.52 8.21
C ALA A 83 -6.98 8.09 9.09
N ILE A 84 -6.85 9.42 9.20
CA ILE A 84 -5.91 10.06 10.15
C ILE A 84 -6.27 9.66 11.59
N TYR A 85 -7.56 9.72 11.93
CA TYR A 85 -8.05 9.37 13.26
C TYR A 85 -7.81 7.89 13.59
N SER A 86 -8.22 6.98 12.69
CA SER A 86 -8.05 5.52 12.88
C SER A 86 -6.58 5.11 12.94
N GLU A 87 -5.69 5.77 12.18
CA GLU A 87 -4.25 5.57 12.34
C GLU A 87 -3.76 6.11 13.69
N GLY A 88 -4.32 7.21 14.20
CA GLY A 88 -4.05 7.74 15.54
C GLY A 88 -4.40 6.74 16.64
N GLU A 89 -5.61 6.18 16.60
CA GLU A 89 -6.07 5.13 17.53
C GLU A 89 -5.14 3.92 17.50
N ARG A 90 -4.81 3.42 16.31
CA ARG A 90 -3.88 2.29 16.14
C ARG A 90 -2.51 2.58 16.74
N GLN A 91 -1.99 3.79 16.59
CA GLN A 91 -0.70 4.17 17.16
C GLN A 91 -0.76 4.29 18.68
N ALA A 92 -1.91 4.72 19.23
CA ALA A 92 -2.14 4.73 20.66
C ALA A 92 -2.23 3.32 21.26
N GLU A 93 -2.86 2.37 20.58
CA GLU A 93 -2.86 0.95 20.97
C GLU A 93 -1.44 0.37 21.02
N LEU A 94 -0.55 0.84 20.13
CA LEU A 94 0.85 0.44 20.11
C LEU A 94 1.73 1.17 21.13
N GLY A 95 1.22 2.15 21.85
CA GLY A 95 1.98 2.96 22.79
C GLY A 95 2.87 4.02 22.14
N HIS A 96 2.62 4.37 20.87
CA HIS A 96 3.46 5.32 20.13
C HIS A 96 3.00 6.77 20.32
N ALA A 97 3.19 7.30 21.53
CA ALA A 97 2.76 8.65 21.90
C ALA A 97 3.29 9.76 20.96
N ASN A 98 4.49 9.62 20.39
CA ASN A 98 5.02 10.58 19.43
C ASN A 98 4.28 10.55 18.08
N ALA A 99 3.85 9.37 17.63
CA ALA A 99 3.07 9.23 16.40
C ALA A 99 1.74 9.97 16.51
N VAL A 100 1.08 9.78 17.65
CA VAL A 100 -0.24 10.35 17.94
C VAL A 100 -0.16 11.87 17.92
N GLY A 101 0.87 12.47 18.50
CA GLY A 101 1.10 13.92 18.41
C GLY A 101 1.23 14.42 16.97
N VAL A 102 1.99 13.73 16.12
CA VAL A 102 2.12 14.08 14.70
C VAL A 102 0.79 13.94 13.95
N LEU A 103 0.05 12.85 14.21
CA LEU A 103 -1.27 12.60 13.61
C LEU A 103 -2.32 13.61 14.06
N SER A 104 -2.29 14.03 15.32
CA SER A 104 -3.15 15.07 15.88
C SER A 104 -2.93 16.40 15.16
N HIS A 105 -1.68 16.80 14.93
CA HIS A 105 -1.35 18.00 14.17
C HIS A 105 -1.76 17.90 12.69
N ALA A 106 -1.57 16.73 12.06
CA ALA A 106 -2.04 16.48 10.71
C ALA A 106 -3.58 16.55 10.61
N ALA A 107 -4.30 16.02 11.60
CA ALA A 107 -5.75 16.07 11.68
C ALA A 107 -6.26 17.51 11.85
N LEU A 108 -5.62 18.31 12.72
CA LEU A 108 -5.95 19.72 12.89
C LEU A 108 -5.79 20.49 11.58
N ALA A 109 -4.64 20.40 10.93
CA ALA A 109 -4.39 21.11 9.68
C ALA A 109 -5.29 20.65 8.53
N TRP A 110 -5.60 19.35 8.45
CA TRP A 110 -6.56 18.85 7.48
C TRP A 110 -7.98 19.37 7.76
N ALA A 111 -8.39 19.39 9.03
CA ALA A 111 -9.69 19.90 9.42
C ALA A 111 -9.84 21.39 9.10
N GLU A 112 -8.85 22.20 9.43
CA GLU A 112 -8.82 23.63 9.09
C GLU A 112 -8.87 23.85 7.57
N ALA A 113 -8.03 23.15 6.81
CA ALA A 113 -7.95 23.30 5.36
C ALA A 113 -9.23 22.85 4.62
N LYS A 114 -10.04 21.98 5.24
CA LYS A 114 -11.24 21.40 4.64
C LYS A 114 -12.54 21.76 5.35
N HIS A 115 -12.49 22.69 6.30
CA HIS A 115 -13.63 23.14 7.11
C HIS A 115 -14.37 21.98 7.82
N LEU A 116 -13.60 21.05 8.39
CA LEU A 116 -14.12 19.99 9.27
C LEU A 116 -13.98 20.40 10.74
N GLN A 117 -14.76 19.75 11.60
CA GLN A 117 -14.62 19.89 13.04
C GLN A 117 -13.41 19.09 13.53
N TYR A 118 -12.56 19.74 14.32
CA TYR A 118 -11.50 19.10 15.09
C TYR A 118 -11.85 19.12 16.57
N ASN A 119 -11.72 17.98 17.25
CA ASN A 119 -11.97 17.87 18.69
C ASN A 119 -10.66 17.63 19.46
N PRO A 120 -10.09 18.65 20.13
CA PRO A 120 -8.85 18.48 20.89
C PRO A 120 -8.99 17.51 22.07
N ALA A 121 -10.18 17.34 22.63
CA ALA A 121 -10.40 16.43 23.75
C ALA A 121 -10.22 14.96 23.31
N GLU A 122 -10.80 14.58 22.17
CA GLU A 122 -10.63 13.23 21.60
C GLU A 122 -9.16 12.90 21.34
N TRP A 123 -8.40 13.85 20.75
CA TRP A 123 -6.97 13.64 20.51
C TRP A 123 -6.15 13.59 21.81
N THR A 124 -6.59 14.29 22.86
CA THR A 124 -5.98 14.20 24.19
C THR A 124 -6.21 12.82 24.79
N GLU A 125 -7.41 12.25 24.64
CA GLU A 125 -7.74 10.90 25.10
C GLU A 125 -6.89 9.84 24.36
N ILE A 126 -6.79 9.92 23.03
CA ILE A 126 -5.92 9.04 22.22
C ILE A 126 -4.45 9.15 22.69
N GLN A 127 -3.96 10.36 22.96
CA GLN A 127 -2.62 10.58 23.48
C GLN A 127 -2.41 9.93 24.86
N GLN A 128 -3.41 10.03 25.74
CA GLN A 128 -3.37 9.39 27.06
C GLN A 128 -3.37 7.86 26.95
N THR A 129 -4.18 7.30 26.04
CA THR A 129 -4.15 5.87 25.72
C THR A 129 -2.75 5.46 25.26
N ALA A 130 -2.12 6.23 24.36
CA ALA A 130 -0.75 5.97 23.91
C ALA A 130 0.26 5.97 25.05
N ILE A 131 0.19 6.95 25.96
CA ILE A 131 1.08 7.04 27.13
C ILE A 131 0.84 5.86 28.07
N SER A 132 -0.41 5.47 28.29
CA SER A 132 -0.74 4.32 29.16
C SER A 132 -0.27 2.98 28.58
N ASN A 133 -0.23 2.89 27.24
CA ASN A 133 0.23 1.71 26.51
C ASN A 133 1.73 1.74 26.20
N LEU A 134 2.48 2.74 26.68
CA LEU A 134 3.94 2.76 26.58
C LEU A 134 4.47 1.46 27.16
N ARG A 135 5.03 0.60 26.30
CA ARG A 135 5.67 -0.62 26.76
C ARG A 135 6.82 -0.21 27.66
N GLN A 136 6.77 -0.64 28.92
CA GLN A 136 7.92 -0.53 29.80
C GLN A 136 8.99 -1.50 29.28
N GLY A 137 9.83 -1.04 28.36
CA GLY A 137 11.07 -1.72 28.06
C GLY A 137 11.96 -1.77 29.32
N PRO A 138 12.89 -2.73 29.43
CA PRO A 138 13.86 -2.69 30.51
C PRO A 138 14.63 -1.37 30.37
N ALA A 139 14.52 -0.49 31.37
CA ALA A 139 15.12 0.85 31.48
C ALA A 139 14.27 2.09 31.10
N GLY A 140 12.96 2.00 30.88
CA GLY A 140 12.10 3.20 30.81
C GLY A 140 12.49 4.21 29.71
N GLU A 141 13.24 3.75 28.71
CA GLU A 141 13.57 4.55 27.54
C GLU A 141 12.30 4.77 26.73
N LEU A 142 12.03 6.04 26.40
CA LEU A 142 11.09 6.39 25.34
C LEU A 142 11.34 5.45 24.17
N GLN A 143 10.33 4.67 23.78
CA GLN A 143 10.34 3.91 22.54
C GLN A 143 10.36 4.94 21.40
N LEU A 144 11.55 5.49 21.16
CA LEU A 144 11.88 6.08 19.89
C LEU A 144 11.75 4.93 18.90
N TRP A 145 10.78 5.11 18.02
CA TRP A 145 10.70 4.53 16.69
C TRP A 145 11.90 3.67 16.29
N PRO A 146 11.69 2.48 15.68
CA PRO A 146 12.80 1.61 15.33
C PRO A 146 13.85 2.38 14.52
N ASN A 147 15.01 2.59 15.15
CA ASN A 147 16.23 2.90 14.44
C ASN A 147 16.58 1.64 13.65
N LYS A 148 16.78 1.83 12.34
CA LYS A 148 17.04 0.80 11.33
C LYS A 148 17.88 -0.38 11.83
#